data_AF-A0A5P2D6M0-F1
#
_entry.id   AF-A0A5P2D6M0-F1
#
_cell.length_a   1.000
_cell.length_b   1.000
_cell.length_c   1.000
_cell.angle_alpha   90.00
_cell.angle_beta   90.00
_cell.angle_gamma   90.00
#
_symmetry.space_group_name_H-M   'P 1'
#
loop_
_entity.id
_entity.type
_entity.pdbx_description
1 polymer ?
#
loop_
_entity_poly.entity_id
_entity_poly.type
_entity_poly.pdbx_seq_one_letter_code
_entity_poly.pdbx_strand_id
1 'polypeptide(L)'
;MAVQEIHRTTHGGGCTCDDCPHGAREGHRRADLAFREKRDGFAAGQGLPAAVARSAGASRQWVSDELTVSARTVADRGREAGLSWLYLLSRRAVLTVWIAAGVLLLVQVGTALGTGWSTARTAGLLAALLLAGLLTVAARAQSLRGGLLAPLVGEDNRLSTSKAVPCAWLLLTAFAALLPALRLAASGPGAERDALYAGLELWRALPLLSVLALTSAVAVVVRRVVSVRILAQRLQKLPADRPRGADLLTDDAGRGSFPDAQYVLVSTVVLAHAAVSLARFPDRLPRLPWALALLVALSAVVYLAAKYAEGSRPLVLSVVRTREPGDLDAAVRTGDDIEIRGVGFVPPGAHTPEMLARLVVRIGAVHVHVPLVPVAGGFTNPSDTVLVVPVPAEVEPGRTEIQVVTAAGVESNRCAIDVAD
;
A
#
# COMPACT_ATOMS: atom_id res chain seq x y z
N MET A 1 11.02 42.10 2.45
CA MET A 1 10.81 40.64 2.29
C MET A 1 11.99 39.93 2.93
N ALA A 2 11.80 39.41 4.15
CA ALA A 2 12.86 38.69 4.86
C ALA A 2 12.88 37.24 4.38
N VAL A 3 14.00 36.84 3.77
CA VAL A 3 14.30 35.45 3.42
C VAL A 3 14.60 34.71 4.72
N GLN A 4 13.72 33.81 5.11
CA GLN A 4 13.89 32.97 6.29
C GLN A 4 14.89 31.87 5.93
N GLU A 5 16.17 32.06 6.28
CA GLU A 5 17.20 31.03 6.18
C GLU A 5 16.86 29.88 7.12
N ILE A 6 16.51 28.73 6.54
CA ILE A 6 16.35 27.48 7.28
C ILE A 6 17.75 26.98 7.64
N HIS A 7 18.24 27.35 8.82
CA HIS A 7 19.43 26.77 9.42
C HIS A 7 19.24 25.27 9.63
N ARG A 8 19.99 24.45 8.88
CA ARG A 8 20.12 23.01 9.12
C ARG A 8 21.15 22.78 10.22
N THR A 9 20.70 22.65 11.46
CA THR A 9 21.52 22.10 12.55
C THR A 9 21.50 20.58 12.49
N THR A 10 22.68 19.97 12.58
CA THR A 10 22.86 18.53 12.74
C THR A 10 22.43 18.11 14.16
N HIS A 11 21.33 17.37 14.27
CA HIS A 11 20.72 17.01 15.55
C HIS A 11 21.36 15.77 16.19
N GLY A 12 21.82 15.91 17.44
CA GLY A 12 22.04 14.80 18.38
C GLY A 12 20.70 14.23 18.87
N GLY A 13 20.70 12.97 19.29
CA GLY A 13 19.49 12.18 19.60
C GLY A 13 18.51 12.91 20.53
N GLY A 14 17.30 13.19 20.02
CA GLY A 14 16.23 13.88 20.76
C GLY A 14 15.52 15.03 20.02
N CYS A 15 15.47 15.05 18.68
CA CYS A 15 14.74 16.12 17.96
C CYS A 15 13.24 16.08 18.32
N THR A 16 12.75 17.14 18.95
CA THR A 16 11.33 17.46 19.18
C THR A 16 10.71 18.29 18.04
N CYS A 17 11.45 18.39 16.94
CA CYS A 17 11.13 19.23 15.79
C CYS A 17 9.98 18.58 15.00
N ASP A 18 8.78 19.16 15.08
CA ASP A 18 7.55 18.57 14.50
C ASP A 18 7.67 18.34 12.97
N ASP A 19 8.43 19.17 12.26
CA ASP A 19 8.59 19.09 10.80
C ASP A 19 9.75 18.19 10.33
N CYS A 20 10.56 17.65 11.25
CA CYS A 20 11.67 16.79 10.84
C CYS A 20 11.24 15.31 10.78
N PRO A 21 11.72 14.51 9.81
CA PRO A 21 11.32 13.11 9.69
C PRO A 21 11.65 12.24 10.90
N HIS A 22 12.65 12.63 11.71
CA HIS A 22 12.97 11.95 12.96
C HIS A 22 11.95 12.29 14.07
N GLY A 23 11.57 13.57 14.18
CA GLY A 23 10.61 14.08 15.16
C GLY A 23 9.20 13.54 14.90
N ALA A 24 8.77 13.50 13.63
CA ALA A 24 7.49 12.89 13.26
C ALA A 24 7.41 11.40 13.64
N ARG A 25 8.49 10.63 13.41
CA ARG A 25 8.55 9.21 13.80
C ARG A 25 8.53 9.03 15.32
N GLU A 26 9.29 9.83 16.06
CA GLU A 26 9.33 9.75 17.51
C GLU A 26 8.00 10.23 18.14
N GLY A 27 7.37 11.24 17.54
CA GLY A 27 6.02 11.68 17.88
C GLY A 27 4.98 10.57 17.72
N HIS A 28 4.98 9.89 16.57
CA HIS A 28 4.11 8.73 16.34
C HIS A 28 4.39 7.59 17.33
N ARG A 29 5.66 7.27 17.59
CA ARG A 29 6.05 6.24 18.56
C ARG A 29 5.53 6.55 19.96
N ARG A 30 5.70 7.79 20.44
CA ARG A 30 5.19 8.23 21.74
C ARG A 30 3.66 8.17 21.80
N ALA A 31 2.98 8.60 20.74
CA ALA A 31 1.53 8.53 20.65
C ALA A 31 1.01 7.08 20.68
N ASP A 32 1.65 6.16 19.94
CA ASP A 32 1.30 4.73 19.94
C ASP A 32 1.53 4.09 21.31
N LEU A 33 2.64 4.39 21.98
CA LEU A 33 2.91 3.91 23.35
C LEU A 33 1.86 4.42 24.34
N ALA A 34 1.57 5.72 24.33
CA ALA A 34 0.56 6.32 25.21
C ALA A 34 -0.83 5.73 24.95
N PHE A 35 -1.18 5.48 23.68
CA PHE A 35 -2.43 4.82 23.33
C PHE A 35 -2.51 3.39 23.87
N ARG A 36 -1.44 2.59 23.73
CA ARG A 36 -1.41 1.21 24.24
C ARG A 36 -1.53 1.17 25.76
N GLU A 37 -0.80 2.04 26.45
CA GLU A 37 -0.88 2.17 27.91
C GLU A 37 -2.31 2.52 28.35
N LYS A 38 -2.95 3.49 27.68
CA LYS A 38 -4.33 3.89 27.95
C LYS A 38 -5.32 2.75 27.69
N ARG A 39 -5.19 2.04 26.57
CA ARG A 39 -6.02 0.88 26.23
C ARG A 39 -5.88 -0.23 27.27
N ASP A 40 -4.65 -0.57 27.63
CA ASP A 40 -4.38 -1.66 28.58
C ASP A 40 -4.82 -1.27 30.00
N GLY A 41 -4.74 0.01 30.36
CA GLY A 41 -5.34 0.57 31.58
C GLY A 41 -6.86 0.41 31.61
N PHE A 42 -7.57 0.75 30.52
CA PHE A 42 -9.02 0.52 30.43
C PHE A 42 -9.39 -0.96 30.42
N ALA A 43 -8.59 -1.81 29.77
CA ALA A 43 -8.78 -3.26 29.84
C ALA A 43 -8.63 -3.81 31.27
N ALA A 44 -7.82 -3.16 32.10
CA ALA A 44 -7.67 -3.46 33.53
C ALA A 44 -8.72 -2.76 34.42
N GLY A 45 -9.68 -2.03 33.84
CA GLY A 45 -10.72 -1.31 34.59
C GLY A 45 -10.26 0.00 35.25
N GLN A 46 -9.10 0.54 34.87
CA GLN A 46 -8.54 1.76 35.43
C GLN A 46 -9.01 3.01 34.67
N GLY A 47 -9.04 4.18 35.31
CA GLY A 47 -9.28 5.47 34.63
C GLY A 47 -10.74 5.79 34.29
N LEU A 48 -11.70 4.99 34.76
CA LEU A 48 -13.13 5.25 34.60
C LEU A 48 -13.62 6.34 35.58
N PRO A 49 -14.34 7.37 35.10
CA PRO A 49 -14.99 8.33 35.98
C PRO A 49 -16.05 7.66 36.86
N ALA A 50 -16.12 8.07 38.14
CA ALA A 50 -17.08 7.51 39.10
C ALA A 50 -18.56 7.65 38.67
N ALA A 51 -18.86 8.65 37.83
CA ALA A 51 -20.21 8.89 37.31
C ALA A 51 -20.67 7.80 36.33
N VAL A 52 -19.78 7.25 35.50
CA VAL A 52 -20.13 6.22 34.49
C VAL A 52 -19.89 4.81 35.00
N ALA A 53 -19.05 4.62 36.02
CA ALA A 53 -18.69 3.33 36.59
C ALA A 53 -19.88 2.52 37.14
N ARG A 54 -21.02 3.16 37.40
CA ARG A 54 -22.24 2.51 37.92
C ARG A 54 -23.07 1.81 36.86
N SER A 55 -22.83 2.08 35.57
CA SER A 55 -23.54 1.45 34.45
C SER A 55 -22.53 0.86 33.46
N ALA A 56 -22.64 -0.45 33.21
CA ALA A 56 -21.77 -1.14 32.27
C ALA A 56 -21.87 -0.55 30.85
N GLY A 57 -23.10 -0.23 30.40
CA GLY A 57 -23.33 0.43 29.12
C GLY A 57 -22.67 1.81 29.03
N ALA A 58 -22.86 2.65 30.05
CA ALA A 58 -22.27 3.99 30.10
C ALA A 58 -20.73 3.94 30.16
N SER A 59 -20.18 3.00 30.93
CA SER A 59 -18.73 2.77 31.02
C SER A 59 -18.13 2.35 29.68
N ARG A 60 -18.76 1.40 28.98
CA ARG A 60 -18.31 0.94 27.65
C ARG A 60 -18.34 2.06 26.62
N GLN A 61 -19.43 2.82 26.57
CA GLN A 61 -19.56 3.94 25.64
C GLN A 61 -18.47 4.99 25.89
N TRP A 62 -18.27 5.38 27.15
CA TRP A 62 -17.25 6.36 27.52
C TRP A 62 -15.83 5.89 27.18
N VAL A 63 -15.49 4.63 27.49
CA VAL A 63 -14.19 4.04 27.12
C VAL A 63 -14.00 4.02 25.60
N SER A 64 -15.04 3.64 24.85
CA SER A 64 -15.00 3.62 23.39
C SER A 64 -14.76 5.00 22.80
N ASP A 65 -15.44 6.03 23.31
CA ASP A 65 -15.27 7.41 22.85
C ASP A 65 -13.85 7.93 23.16
N GLU A 66 -13.36 7.67 24.36
CA GLU A 66 -12.05 8.11 24.82
C GLU A 66 -10.88 7.41 24.09
N LEU A 67 -11.07 6.14 23.71
CA LEU A 67 -10.15 5.40 22.84
C LEU A 67 -10.25 5.85 21.39
N THR A 68 -11.45 6.19 20.91
CA THR A 68 -11.65 6.72 19.56
C THR A 68 -10.92 8.05 19.36
N VAL A 69 -11.03 8.97 20.32
CA VAL A 69 -10.29 10.24 20.30
C VAL A 69 -8.78 9.99 20.28
N SER A 70 -8.28 9.12 21.17
CA SER A 70 -6.85 8.81 21.23
C SER A 70 -6.34 8.11 19.97
N ALA A 71 -7.15 7.25 19.36
CA ALA A 71 -6.81 6.53 18.15
C ALA A 71 -6.63 7.49 16.96
N ARG A 72 -7.49 8.52 16.85
CA ARG A 72 -7.35 9.58 15.84
C ARG A 72 -6.01 10.30 15.97
N THR A 73 -5.60 10.64 17.19
CA THR A 73 -4.29 11.27 17.43
C THR A 73 -3.13 10.39 16.97
N VAL A 74 -3.17 9.09 17.26
CA VAL A 74 -2.11 8.15 16.78
C VAL A 74 -2.07 8.09 15.26
N ALA A 75 -3.23 8.04 14.62
CA ALA A 75 -3.34 8.00 13.17
C ALA A 75 -2.88 9.28 12.48
N ASP A 76 -3.23 10.46 13.02
CA ASP A 76 -2.75 11.75 12.53
C ASP A 76 -1.21 11.80 12.55
N ARG A 77 -0.61 11.45 13.70
CA ARG A 77 0.85 11.36 13.83
C ARG A 77 1.46 10.29 12.93
N GLY A 78 0.75 9.18 12.71
CA GLY A 78 1.16 8.11 11.79
C GLY A 78 1.22 8.60 10.34
N ARG A 79 0.22 9.37 9.89
CA ARG A 79 0.19 9.99 8.56
C ARG A 79 1.31 11.00 8.37
N GLU A 80 1.57 11.86 9.36
CA GLU A 80 2.69 12.81 9.34
C GLU A 80 4.05 12.09 9.22
N ALA A 81 4.25 11.03 10.02
CA ALA A 81 5.44 10.19 9.95
C ALA A 81 5.57 9.47 8.60
N GLY A 82 4.45 9.06 8.00
CA GLY A 82 4.39 8.42 6.67
C GLY A 82 4.82 9.35 5.54
N LEU A 83 4.29 10.58 5.52
CA LEU A 83 4.63 11.59 4.51
C LEU A 83 6.12 11.99 4.57
N SER A 84 6.63 12.24 5.78
CA SER A 84 8.04 12.58 5.97
C SER A 84 8.99 11.42 5.59
N TRP A 85 8.56 10.18 5.85
CA TRP A 85 9.28 8.97 5.43
C TRP A 85 9.33 8.83 3.91
N LEU A 86 8.21 9.04 3.23
CA LEU A 86 8.09 8.99 1.76
C LEU A 86 9.02 10.01 1.09
N TYR A 87 9.06 11.23 1.61
CA TYR A 87 9.97 12.27 1.13
C TYR A 87 11.44 11.85 1.25
N LEU A 88 11.84 11.30 2.41
CA LEU A 88 13.20 10.79 2.59
C LEU A 88 13.52 9.61 1.68
N LEU A 89 12.58 8.67 1.51
CA LEU A 89 12.81 7.51 0.67
C LEU A 89 12.95 7.93 -0.80
N SER A 90 12.14 8.88 -1.27
CA SER A 90 12.27 9.46 -2.61
C SER A 90 13.67 10.07 -2.84
N ARG A 91 14.18 10.85 -1.87
CA ARG A 91 15.56 11.38 -1.93
C ARG A 91 16.60 10.27 -1.97
N ARG A 92 16.45 9.24 -1.14
CA ARG A 92 17.34 8.08 -1.13
C ARG A 92 17.28 7.32 -2.45
N ALA A 93 16.11 7.18 -3.06
CA ALA A 93 15.95 6.52 -4.36
C ALA A 93 16.66 7.30 -5.47
N VAL A 94 16.53 8.63 -5.51
CA VAL A 94 17.32 9.49 -6.42
C VAL A 94 18.82 9.31 -6.18
N LEU A 95 19.26 9.31 -4.92
CA LEU A 95 20.66 9.06 -4.57
C LEU A 95 21.11 7.67 -5.04
N THR A 96 20.30 6.63 -4.88
CA THR A 96 20.60 5.26 -5.36
C THR A 96 20.78 5.22 -6.87
N VAL A 97 19.96 5.95 -7.64
CA VAL A 97 20.13 6.06 -9.10
C VAL A 97 21.47 6.71 -9.45
N TRP A 98 21.85 7.78 -8.76
CA TRP A 98 23.16 8.42 -8.97
C TRP A 98 24.33 7.55 -8.52
N ILE A 99 24.20 6.82 -7.41
CA ILE A 99 25.19 5.82 -6.98
C ILE A 99 25.32 4.73 -8.04
N ALA A 100 24.22 4.23 -8.60
CA ALA A 100 24.26 3.23 -9.67
C ALA A 100 25.00 3.75 -10.91
N ALA A 101 24.78 5.01 -11.31
CA ALA A 101 25.55 5.64 -12.37
C ALA A 101 27.05 5.78 -12.02
N GLY A 102 27.37 6.13 -10.77
CA GLY A 102 28.75 6.17 -10.27
C GLY A 102 29.43 4.81 -10.24
N VAL A 103 28.72 3.75 -9.82
CA VAL A 103 29.21 2.37 -9.87
C VAL A 103 29.45 1.94 -11.31
N LEU A 104 28.53 2.26 -12.24
CA LEU A 104 28.73 2.01 -13.66
C LEU A 104 30.01 2.69 -14.18
N LEU A 105 30.25 3.95 -13.79
CA LEU A 105 31.49 4.66 -14.11
C LEU A 105 32.72 3.93 -13.57
N LEU A 106 32.73 3.54 -12.29
CA LEU A 106 33.85 2.83 -11.67
C LEU A 106 34.13 1.49 -12.37
N VAL A 107 33.09 0.72 -12.68
CA VAL A 107 33.21 -0.54 -13.43
C VAL A 107 33.76 -0.31 -14.83
N GLN A 108 33.31 0.74 -15.53
CA GLN A 108 33.81 1.06 -16.87
C GLN A 108 35.26 1.54 -16.84
N VAL A 109 35.66 2.35 -15.86
CA VAL A 109 37.05 2.77 -15.65
C VAL A 109 37.92 1.56 -15.35
N GLY A 110 37.51 0.70 -14.42
CA GLY A 110 38.26 -0.51 -14.05
C GLY A 110 38.44 -1.46 -15.23
N THR A 111 37.38 -1.70 -16.02
CA THR A 111 37.46 -2.53 -17.23
C THR A 111 38.20 -1.84 -18.39
N ALA A 112 38.37 -0.52 -18.35
CA ALA A 112 39.15 0.22 -19.33
C ALA A 112 40.66 0.07 -19.16
N LEU A 113 41.13 -0.25 -17.95
CA LEU A 113 42.56 -0.37 -17.65
C LEU A 113 43.27 -1.48 -18.45
N GLY A 114 42.55 -2.40 -19.08
CA GLY A 114 43.11 -3.43 -19.96
C GLY A 114 42.71 -3.32 -21.44
N THR A 115 41.56 -2.71 -21.77
CA THR A 115 41.01 -2.75 -23.13
C THR A 115 40.90 -1.37 -23.79
N GLY A 116 41.33 -0.30 -23.11
CA GLY A 116 41.21 1.09 -23.59
C GLY A 116 39.77 1.62 -23.58
N TRP A 117 39.58 2.95 -23.61
CA TRP A 117 38.26 3.58 -23.55
C TRP A 117 37.54 3.52 -24.91
N SER A 118 36.24 3.16 -24.93
CA SER A 118 35.47 3.00 -26.17
C SER A 118 34.27 3.94 -26.24
N THR A 119 33.79 4.20 -27.46
CA THR A 119 32.56 4.99 -27.73
C THR A 119 31.34 4.37 -27.04
N ALA A 120 31.27 3.05 -26.98
CA ALA A 120 30.23 2.28 -26.28
C ALA A 120 30.14 2.62 -24.78
N ARG A 121 31.29 2.80 -24.13
CA ARG A 121 31.38 3.18 -22.71
C ARG A 121 30.85 4.60 -22.49
N THR A 122 31.32 5.54 -23.30
CA THR A 122 30.82 6.93 -23.29
C THR A 122 29.30 6.98 -23.48
N ALA A 123 28.77 6.24 -24.47
CA ALA A 123 27.33 6.19 -24.73
C ALA A 123 26.54 5.59 -23.56
N GLY A 124 27.06 4.53 -22.92
CA GLY A 124 26.42 3.92 -21.75
C GLY A 124 26.39 4.84 -20.53
N LEU A 125 27.46 5.61 -20.30
CA LEU A 125 27.48 6.62 -19.24
C LEU A 125 26.54 7.78 -19.55
N LEU A 126 26.53 8.28 -20.78
CA LEU A 126 25.59 9.32 -21.19
C LEU A 126 24.13 8.85 -21.07
N ALA A 127 23.81 7.62 -21.46
CA ALA A 127 22.48 7.03 -21.27
C ALA A 127 22.10 6.99 -19.79
N ALA A 128 23.02 6.56 -18.92
CA ALA A 128 22.79 6.52 -17.47
C ALA A 128 22.58 7.92 -16.88
N LEU A 129 23.39 8.90 -17.28
CA LEU A 129 23.28 10.29 -16.84
C LEU A 129 21.99 10.96 -17.32
N LEU A 130 21.60 10.75 -18.58
CA LEU A 130 20.33 11.25 -19.12
C LEU A 130 19.14 10.67 -18.36
N LEU A 131 19.15 9.36 -18.12
CA LEU A 131 18.08 8.69 -17.39
C LEU A 131 18.04 9.14 -15.92
N ALA A 132 19.18 9.22 -15.24
CA ALA A 132 19.28 9.75 -13.88
C ALA A 132 18.81 11.20 -13.79
N GLY A 133 19.16 12.03 -14.77
CA GLY A 133 18.71 13.42 -14.89
C GLY A 133 17.18 13.51 -15.06
N LEU A 134 16.61 12.76 -16.00
CA LEU A 134 15.16 12.70 -16.23
C LEU A 134 14.41 12.22 -14.99
N LEU A 135 14.88 11.16 -14.34
CA LEU A 135 14.29 10.67 -13.09
C LEU A 135 14.42 11.69 -11.95
N THR A 136 15.52 12.44 -11.88
CA THR A 136 15.69 13.51 -10.89
C THR A 136 14.72 14.66 -11.14
N VAL A 137 14.51 15.06 -12.40
CA VAL A 137 13.54 16.09 -12.79
C VAL A 137 12.11 15.62 -12.46
N ALA A 138 11.75 14.39 -12.84
CA ALA A 138 10.45 13.80 -12.53
C ALA A 138 10.21 13.73 -11.00
N ALA A 139 11.22 13.31 -10.23
CA ALA A 139 11.15 13.23 -8.78
C ALA A 139 10.95 14.61 -8.13
N ARG A 140 11.58 15.66 -8.67
CA ARG A 140 11.37 17.04 -8.20
C ARG A 140 9.97 17.55 -8.53
N ALA A 141 9.51 17.32 -9.76
CA ALA A 141 8.17 17.69 -10.20
C ALA A 141 7.06 17.03 -9.37
N GLN A 142 7.32 15.84 -8.83
CA GLN A 142 6.38 15.09 -7.98
C GLN A 142 6.76 15.05 -6.50
N SER A 143 7.63 15.95 -6.03
CA SER A 143 8.18 15.91 -4.66
C SER A 143 7.11 15.92 -3.56
N LEU A 144 6.00 16.64 -3.78
CA LEU A 144 4.84 16.67 -2.86
C LEU A 144 3.99 15.39 -2.87
N ARG A 145 4.17 14.51 -3.86
CA ARG A 145 3.40 13.27 -4.06
C ARG A 145 4.23 12.00 -3.87
N GLY A 146 5.42 12.10 -3.26
CA GLY A 146 6.35 10.97 -3.08
C GLY A 146 7.51 10.90 -4.08
N GLY A 147 7.66 11.91 -4.94
CA GLY A 147 8.75 12.07 -5.91
C GLY A 147 8.96 10.86 -6.82
N LEU A 148 10.13 10.24 -6.78
CA LEU A 148 10.46 9.12 -7.68
C LEU A 148 9.56 7.89 -7.47
N LEU A 149 8.99 7.75 -6.28
CA LEU A 149 8.14 6.60 -5.93
C LEU A 149 6.67 6.83 -6.25
N ALA A 150 6.26 8.06 -6.57
CA ALA A 150 4.87 8.39 -6.86
C ALA A 150 4.23 7.50 -7.96
N PRO A 151 4.94 7.11 -9.04
CA PRO A 151 4.39 6.18 -10.02
C PRO A 151 4.21 4.75 -9.51
N LEU A 152 4.87 4.38 -8.41
CA LEU A 152 4.86 3.02 -7.83
C LEU A 152 3.82 2.88 -6.71
N VAL A 153 3.42 4.01 -6.11
CA VAL A 153 2.47 4.05 -5.00
C VAL A 153 1.03 4.01 -5.53
N GLY A 154 0.21 3.14 -4.95
CA GLY A 154 -1.21 2.99 -5.20
C GLY A 154 -2.04 4.16 -4.66
N GLU A 155 -3.32 4.20 -5.02
CA GLU A 155 -4.27 5.18 -4.45
C GLU A 155 -4.53 4.90 -2.95
N ASP A 156 -4.26 3.68 -2.50
CA ASP A 156 -4.27 3.22 -1.11
C ASP A 156 -2.95 3.50 -0.35
N ASN A 157 -2.05 4.32 -0.91
CA ASN A 157 -0.75 4.67 -0.29
C ASN A 157 0.17 3.47 0.01
N ARG A 158 -0.01 2.36 -0.73
CA ARG A 158 0.85 1.15 -0.69
C ARG A 158 1.72 1.04 -1.94
N LEU A 159 2.84 0.32 -1.91
CA LEU A 159 3.53 0.00 -3.17
C LEU A 159 2.68 -1.00 -3.97
N SER A 160 2.51 -0.74 -5.26
CA SER A 160 1.67 -1.57 -6.13
C SER A 160 2.52 -2.44 -7.04
N THR A 161 2.37 -3.77 -6.92
CA THR A 161 3.01 -4.74 -7.82
C THR A 161 2.68 -4.48 -9.30
N SER A 162 1.41 -4.20 -9.61
CA SER A 162 0.97 -3.82 -10.97
C SER A 162 1.61 -2.56 -11.51
N LYS A 163 2.14 -1.66 -10.67
CA LYS A 163 2.86 -0.45 -11.11
C LYS A 163 4.37 -0.66 -11.11
N ALA A 164 4.91 -1.35 -10.11
CA ALA A 164 6.34 -1.58 -9.95
C ALA A 164 6.96 -2.41 -11.08
N VAL A 165 6.31 -3.51 -11.46
CA VAL A 165 6.81 -4.40 -12.52
C VAL A 165 6.94 -3.68 -13.88
N PRO A 166 5.89 -3.03 -14.43
CA PRO A 166 6.03 -2.33 -15.71
C PRO A 166 6.97 -1.12 -15.63
N CYS A 167 7.05 -0.40 -14.50
CA CYS A 167 8.03 0.68 -14.34
C CYS A 167 9.47 0.16 -14.41
N ALA A 168 9.77 -1.01 -13.84
CA ALA A 168 11.08 -1.63 -13.93
C ALA A 168 11.42 -2.04 -15.38
N TRP A 169 10.46 -2.65 -16.08
CA TRP A 169 10.61 -2.99 -17.51
C TRP A 169 10.79 -1.77 -18.39
N LEU A 170 10.03 -0.69 -18.14
CA LEU A 170 10.14 0.57 -18.86
C LEU A 170 11.52 1.19 -18.65
N LEU A 171 12.03 1.20 -17.41
CA LEU A 171 13.35 1.75 -17.10
C LEU A 171 14.47 1.01 -17.83
N LEU A 172 14.45 -0.33 -17.79
CA LEU A 172 15.43 -1.14 -18.51
C LEU A 172 15.32 -0.92 -20.02
N THR A 173 14.11 -0.89 -20.57
CA THR A 173 13.88 -0.73 -22.01
C THR A 173 14.32 0.66 -22.49
N ALA A 174 14.05 1.71 -21.72
CA ALA A 174 14.50 3.06 -22.01
C ALA A 174 16.04 3.14 -22.02
N PHE A 175 16.71 2.57 -21.02
CA PHE A 175 18.17 2.50 -21.00
C PHE A 175 18.73 1.71 -22.19
N ALA A 176 18.14 0.54 -22.48
CA ALA A 176 18.51 -0.33 -23.59
C ALA A 176 18.34 0.32 -24.97
N ALA A 177 17.37 1.22 -25.13
CA ALA A 177 17.15 1.98 -26.36
C ALA A 177 18.07 3.21 -26.48
N LEU A 178 18.32 3.92 -25.36
CA LEU A 178 19.20 5.09 -25.34
C LEU A 178 20.64 4.74 -25.71
N LEU A 179 21.14 3.61 -25.23
CA LEU A 179 22.52 3.17 -25.48
C LEU A 179 22.87 3.10 -26.99
N PRO A 180 22.19 2.29 -27.82
CA PRO A 180 22.46 2.24 -29.26
C PRO A 180 22.08 3.55 -29.98
N ALA A 181 21.06 4.28 -29.52
CA ALA A 181 20.69 5.57 -30.12
C ALA A 181 21.80 6.63 -29.97
N LEU A 182 22.42 6.73 -28.80
CA LEU A 182 23.55 7.65 -28.56
C LEU A 182 24.79 7.24 -29.36
N ARG A 183 25.00 5.93 -29.57
CA ARG A 183 26.08 5.45 -30.45
C ARG A 183 25.81 5.81 -31.91
N LEU A 184 24.60 5.56 -32.40
CA LEU A 184 24.19 5.96 -33.75
C LEU A 184 24.36 7.47 -34.00
N ALA A 185 24.15 8.30 -32.98
CA ALA A 185 24.38 9.74 -33.06
C ALA A 185 25.89 10.10 -33.13
N ALA A 186 26.77 9.27 -32.57
CA ALA A 186 28.22 9.47 -32.58
C ALA A 186 28.93 8.76 -33.75
N SER A 187 28.29 7.77 -34.39
CA SER A 187 28.87 6.96 -35.47
C SER A 187 28.66 7.60 -36.85
N GLY A 188 29.76 7.79 -37.58
CA GLY A 188 29.75 8.16 -39.00
C GLY A 188 29.22 7.04 -39.91
N PRO A 189 29.03 7.29 -41.22
CA PRO A 189 28.64 6.27 -42.19
C PRO A 189 29.66 5.13 -42.25
N GLY A 190 29.21 3.87 -42.19
CA GLY A 190 30.08 2.69 -42.28
C GLY A 190 29.54 1.45 -41.57
N ALA A 191 30.33 0.37 -41.56
CA ALA A 191 29.94 -0.96 -41.07
C ALA A 191 29.48 -0.98 -39.60
N GLU A 192 30.01 -0.10 -38.74
CA GLU A 192 29.55 0.02 -37.33
C GLU A 192 28.10 0.53 -37.26
N ARG A 193 27.75 1.51 -38.10
CA ARG A 193 26.40 2.07 -38.18
C ARG A 193 25.40 1.03 -38.70
N ASP A 194 25.81 0.25 -39.71
CA ASP A 194 24.98 -0.84 -40.26
C ASP A 194 24.76 -1.96 -39.22
N ALA A 195 25.79 -2.30 -38.44
CA ALA A 195 25.67 -3.26 -37.35
C ALA A 195 24.72 -2.78 -36.24
N LEU A 196 24.72 -1.49 -35.91
CA LEU A 196 23.78 -0.90 -34.95
C LEU A 196 22.33 -0.93 -35.47
N TYR A 197 22.10 -0.63 -36.75
CA TYR A 197 20.78 -0.79 -37.37
C TYR A 197 20.32 -2.25 -37.34
N ALA A 198 21.19 -3.20 -37.67
CA ALA A 198 20.91 -4.64 -37.56
C ALA A 198 20.68 -5.08 -36.10
N GLY A 199 21.25 -4.38 -35.13
CA GLY A 199 21.04 -4.58 -33.69
C GLY A 199 19.67 -4.10 -33.20
N LEU A 200 19.05 -3.14 -33.91
CA LEU A 200 17.74 -2.55 -33.63
C LEU A 200 16.59 -3.22 -34.40
N GLU A 201 16.87 -4.29 -35.15
CA GLU A 201 15.85 -5.04 -35.89
C GLU A 201 14.68 -5.43 -34.98
N LEU A 202 13.47 -5.09 -35.43
CA LEU A 202 12.24 -5.27 -34.65
C LEU A 202 12.08 -6.70 -34.15
N TRP A 203 12.38 -7.71 -34.98
CA TRP A 203 12.22 -9.12 -34.62
C TRP A 203 13.04 -9.52 -33.39
N ARG A 204 14.20 -8.88 -33.16
CA ARG A 204 15.06 -9.13 -32.00
C ARG A 204 14.52 -8.47 -30.74
N ALA A 205 13.82 -7.35 -30.91
CA ALA A 205 13.20 -6.58 -29.85
C ALA A 205 11.83 -7.12 -29.44
N LEU A 206 11.17 -7.92 -30.31
CA LEU A 206 9.80 -8.39 -30.11
C LEU A 206 9.56 -8.99 -28.71
N PRO A 207 10.37 -9.94 -28.20
CA PRO A 207 10.08 -10.53 -26.89
C PRO A 207 10.15 -9.51 -25.74
N LEU A 208 11.11 -8.58 -25.78
CA LEU A 208 11.23 -7.51 -24.78
C LEU A 208 10.03 -6.55 -24.85
N LEU A 209 9.66 -6.12 -26.06
CA LEU A 209 8.53 -5.22 -26.29
C LEU A 209 7.21 -5.90 -25.93
N SER A 210 7.05 -7.20 -26.21
CA SER A 210 5.89 -7.98 -25.80
C SER A 210 5.73 -8.03 -24.29
N VAL A 211 6.83 -8.24 -23.54
CA VAL A 211 6.79 -8.20 -22.07
C VAL A 211 6.44 -6.81 -21.55
N LEU A 212 7.04 -5.75 -22.10
CA LEU A 212 6.70 -4.38 -21.72
C LEU A 212 5.22 -4.05 -22.00
N ALA A 213 4.73 -4.40 -23.19
CA ALA A 213 3.34 -4.20 -23.59
C ALA A 213 2.39 -4.99 -22.69
N LEU A 214 2.69 -6.26 -22.42
CA LEU A 214 1.88 -7.11 -21.54
C LEU A 214 1.81 -6.58 -20.11
N THR A 215 2.96 -6.29 -19.49
CA THR A 215 3.01 -5.82 -18.10
C THR A 215 2.33 -4.45 -17.96
N SER A 216 2.43 -3.59 -18.98
CA SER A 216 1.70 -2.32 -19.06
C SER A 216 0.19 -2.53 -19.20
N ALA A 217 -0.25 -3.46 -20.06
CA ALA A 217 -1.65 -3.81 -20.22
C ALA A 217 -2.23 -4.37 -18.90
N VAL A 218 -1.51 -5.26 -18.22
CA VAL A 218 -1.88 -5.79 -16.90
C VAL A 218 -2.05 -4.67 -15.88
N ALA A 219 -1.16 -3.67 -15.86
CA ALA A 219 -1.29 -2.52 -14.97
C ALA A 219 -2.60 -1.76 -15.18
N VAL A 220 -2.97 -1.52 -16.45
CA VAL A 220 -4.21 -0.83 -16.82
C VAL A 220 -5.44 -1.69 -16.47
N VAL A 221 -5.42 -2.98 -16.80
CA VAL A 221 -6.54 -3.90 -16.52
C VAL A 221 -6.74 -4.04 -15.02
N VAL A 222 -5.69 -4.27 -14.22
CA VAL A 222 -5.80 -4.38 -12.77
C VAL A 222 -6.34 -3.10 -12.15
N ARG A 223 -5.88 -1.92 -12.61
CA ARG A 223 -6.44 -0.65 -12.16
C ARG A 223 -7.95 -0.60 -12.43
N ARG A 224 -8.37 -0.93 -13.65
CA ARG A 224 -9.79 -0.94 -14.02
C ARG A 224 -10.60 -1.93 -13.17
N VAL A 225 -10.10 -3.14 -12.97
CA VAL A 225 -10.75 -4.19 -12.18
C VAL A 225 -10.96 -3.73 -10.74
N VAL A 226 -9.89 -3.23 -10.10
CA VAL A 226 -9.95 -2.73 -8.72
C VAL A 226 -10.94 -1.58 -8.61
N SER A 227 -10.85 -0.56 -9.49
CA SER A 227 -11.78 0.58 -9.46
C SER A 227 -13.24 0.16 -9.64
N VAL A 228 -13.54 -0.72 -10.60
CA VAL A 228 -14.92 -1.20 -10.83
C VAL A 228 -15.43 -2.00 -9.64
N ARG A 229 -14.59 -2.83 -9.01
CA ARG A 229 -15.00 -3.64 -7.85
C ARG A 229 -15.18 -2.83 -6.57
N ILE A 230 -14.40 -1.77 -6.38
CA ILE A 230 -14.61 -0.80 -5.29
C ILE A 230 -15.94 -0.08 -5.49
N LEU A 231 -16.19 0.45 -6.70
CA LEU A 231 -17.46 1.13 -7.02
C LEU A 231 -18.66 0.19 -6.91
N ALA A 232 -18.49 -1.09 -7.25
CA ALA A 232 -19.51 -2.12 -7.08
C ALA A 232 -19.60 -2.67 -5.65
N GLN A 233 -18.86 -2.09 -4.67
CA GLN A 233 -18.86 -2.51 -3.26
C GLN A 233 -18.50 -4.00 -3.04
N ARG A 234 -17.76 -4.61 -3.98
CA ARG A 234 -17.30 -6.01 -3.93
C ARG A 234 -15.88 -6.15 -3.37
N LEU A 235 -15.16 -5.04 -3.27
CA LEU A 235 -13.79 -4.97 -2.76
C LEU A 235 -13.68 -3.80 -1.79
N GLN A 236 -13.07 -4.05 -0.64
CA GLN A 236 -12.81 -3.06 0.40
C GLN A 236 -11.32 -2.76 0.41
N LYS A 237 -10.95 -1.51 0.08
CA LYS A 237 -9.57 -1.03 0.16
C LYS A 237 -9.51 0.19 1.07
N LEU A 238 -8.56 0.16 2.00
CA LEU A 238 -8.27 1.28 2.89
C LEU A 238 -6.87 1.83 2.60
N PRO A 239 -6.69 3.16 2.75
CA PRO A 239 -5.37 3.75 2.67
C PRO A 239 -4.49 3.23 3.80
N ALA A 240 -3.25 2.87 3.48
CA ALA A 240 -2.21 2.61 4.47
C ALA A 240 -1.57 3.92 4.95
N ASP A 241 -1.03 3.93 6.16
CA ASP A 241 -0.32 5.10 6.69
C ASP A 241 0.94 5.43 5.89
N ARG A 242 1.59 4.39 5.34
CA ARG A 242 2.80 4.52 4.52
C ARG A 242 3.01 3.30 3.63
N PRO A 243 3.68 3.48 2.47
CA PRO A 243 4.09 2.37 1.65
C PRO A 243 5.27 1.63 2.27
N ARG A 244 5.31 0.32 2.10
CA ARG A 244 6.38 -0.56 2.59
C ARG A 244 6.91 -1.41 1.44
N GLY A 245 8.20 -1.74 1.47
CA GLY A 245 8.79 -2.65 0.48
C GLY A 245 8.11 -4.03 0.44
N ALA A 246 7.61 -4.48 1.61
CA ALA A 246 6.86 -5.72 1.73
C ALA A 246 5.54 -5.72 0.94
N ASP A 247 4.94 -4.55 0.66
CA ASP A 247 3.66 -4.45 -0.05
C ASP A 247 3.70 -5.08 -1.46
N LEU A 248 4.90 -5.21 -2.05
CA LEU A 248 5.07 -5.90 -3.34
C LEU A 248 4.87 -7.42 -3.24
N LEU A 249 4.97 -7.97 -2.03
CA LEU A 249 4.99 -9.41 -1.74
C LEU A 249 3.85 -9.82 -0.79
N THR A 250 3.08 -8.87 -0.27
CA THR A 250 2.03 -9.11 0.73
C THR A 250 0.67 -8.60 0.27
N ASP A 251 -0.39 -9.23 0.78
CA ASP A 251 -1.76 -8.78 0.63
C ASP A 251 -2.05 -7.51 1.47
N ASP A 252 -3.28 -7.01 1.36
CA ASP A 252 -3.69 -5.79 2.07
C ASP A 252 -3.69 -5.93 3.61
N ALA A 253 -3.71 -7.17 4.13
CA ALA A 253 -3.58 -7.50 5.54
C ALA A 253 -2.10 -7.68 5.99
N GLY A 254 -1.14 -7.61 5.07
CA GLY A 254 0.28 -7.81 5.34
C GLY A 254 0.72 -9.28 5.38
N ARG A 255 -0.13 -10.22 4.92
CA ARG A 255 0.20 -11.64 4.79
C ARG A 255 0.89 -11.88 3.45
N GLY A 256 1.78 -12.86 3.36
CA GLY A 256 2.44 -13.20 2.10
C GLY A 256 1.44 -13.54 0.99
N SER A 257 1.54 -12.86 -0.16
CA SER A 257 0.69 -13.08 -1.32
C SER A 257 1.47 -13.85 -2.37
N PHE A 258 1.16 -15.14 -2.54
CA PHE A 258 1.78 -15.97 -3.57
C PHE A 258 1.70 -15.36 -4.99
N PRO A 259 0.53 -14.90 -5.51
CA PRO A 259 0.44 -14.36 -6.86
C PRO A 259 1.27 -13.08 -7.03
N ASP A 260 1.34 -12.23 -6.02
CA ASP A 260 2.14 -11.00 -6.08
C ASP A 260 3.65 -11.34 -6.01
N ALA A 261 4.04 -12.20 -5.07
CA ALA A 261 5.43 -12.61 -4.88
C ALA A 261 5.99 -13.35 -6.10
N GLN A 262 5.24 -14.28 -6.69
CA GLN A 262 5.71 -15.02 -7.87
C GLN A 262 5.82 -14.11 -9.10
N TYR A 263 4.91 -13.15 -9.27
CA TYR A 263 4.98 -12.18 -10.38
C TYR A 263 6.16 -11.23 -10.27
N VAL A 264 6.45 -10.74 -9.06
CA VAL A 264 7.65 -9.94 -8.79
C VAL A 264 8.92 -10.76 -9.01
N LEU A 265 8.99 -11.97 -8.47
CA LEU A 265 10.17 -12.84 -8.57
C LEU A 265 10.49 -13.22 -10.02
N VAL A 266 9.50 -13.75 -10.76
CA VAL A 266 9.65 -14.11 -12.17
C VAL A 266 10.09 -12.91 -12.99
N SER A 267 9.41 -11.77 -12.83
CA SER A 267 9.77 -10.54 -13.55
C SER A 267 11.19 -10.08 -13.22
N THR A 268 11.60 -10.16 -11.96
CA THR A 268 12.95 -9.76 -11.51
C THR A 268 14.04 -10.65 -12.11
N VAL A 269 13.86 -11.97 -12.12
CA VAL A 269 14.81 -12.92 -12.74
C VAL A 269 14.96 -12.64 -14.23
N VAL A 270 13.85 -12.42 -14.93
CA VAL A 270 13.86 -12.18 -16.38
C VAL A 270 14.42 -10.79 -16.72
N LEU A 271 14.14 -9.78 -15.90
CA LEU A 271 14.73 -8.45 -15.99
C LEU A 271 16.26 -8.50 -15.77
N ALA A 272 16.72 -9.26 -14.78
CA ALA A 272 18.14 -9.47 -14.52
C ALA A 272 18.83 -10.17 -15.70
N HIS A 273 18.20 -11.19 -16.29
CA HIS A 273 18.70 -11.83 -17.51
C HIS A 273 18.84 -10.82 -18.66
N ALA A 274 17.82 -9.98 -18.89
CA ALA A 274 17.86 -8.95 -19.93
C ALA A 274 18.95 -7.89 -19.67
N ALA A 275 19.15 -7.48 -18.41
CA ALA A 275 20.22 -6.56 -18.02
C ALA A 275 21.62 -7.16 -18.25
N VAL A 276 21.82 -8.43 -17.89
CA VAL A 276 23.08 -9.16 -18.17
C VAL A 276 23.31 -9.31 -19.67
N SER A 277 22.26 -9.62 -20.44
CA SER A 277 22.36 -9.67 -21.90
C SER A 277 22.79 -8.33 -22.50
N LEU A 278 22.25 -7.22 -22.00
CA LEU A 278 22.62 -5.88 -22.45
C LEU A 278 24.08 -5.56 -22.11
N ALA A 279 24.51 -5.89 -20.89
CA ALA A 279 25.88 -5.66 -20.45
C ALA A 279 26.91 -6.46 -21.28
N ARG A 280 26.57 -7.68 -21.70
CA ARG A 280 27.42 -8.52 -22.56
C ARG A 280 27.42 -8.08 -24.03
N PHE A 281 26.32 -7.51 -24.50
CA PHE A 281 26.14 -7.15 -25.91
C PHE A 281 25.54 -5.74 -26.03
N PRO A 282 26.32 -4.69 -25.74
CA PRO A 282 25.84 -3.31 -25.71
C PRO A 282 25.47 -2.73 -27.09
N ASP A 283 25.83 -3.41 -28.18
CA ASP A 283 25.54 -2.99 -29.56
C ASP A 283 24.11 -3.29 -30.01
N ARG A 284 23.31 -3.99 -29.18
CA ARG A 284 21.99 -4.48 -29.57
C ARG A 284 21.03 -4.48 -28.39
N LEU A 285 19.74 -4.48 -28.69
CA LEU A 285 18.71 -4.66 -27.67
C LEU A 285 18.85 -6.04 -26.98
N PRO A 286 18.45 -6.16 -25.70
CA PRO A 286 18.50 -7.42 -24.96
C PRO A 286 17.79 -8.52 -25.74
N ARG A 287 18.51 -9.60 -26.06
CA ARG A 287 17.92 -10.76 -26.73
C ARG A 287 17.25 -11.64 -25.69
N LEU A 288 15.96 -11.43 -25.49
CA LEU A 288 15.18 -12.22 -24.56
C LEU A 288 14.61 -13.47 -25.27
N PRO A 289 14.93 -14.70 -24.81
CA PRO A 289 14.29 -15.91 -25.34
C PRO A 289 12.77 -15.85 -25.15
N TRP A 290 12.00 -16.28 -26.17
CA TRP A 290 10.55 -16.35 -26.07
C TRP A 290 10.08 -17.19 -24.88
N ALA A 291 10.82 -18.23 -24.49
CA ALA A 291 10.52 -19.01 -23.29
C ALA A 291 10.45 -18.16 -22.01
N LEU A 292 11.34 -17.18 -21.85
CA LEU A 292 11.31 -16.26 -20.70
C LEU A 292 10.18 -15.24 -20.81
N ALA A 293 9.89 -14.75 -22.03
CA ALA A 293 8.75 -13.87 -22.26
C ALA A 293 7.42 -14.58 -21.94
N LEU A 294 7.27 -15.84 -22.34
CA LEU A 294 6.11 -16.70 -22.03
C LEU A 294 6.01 -16.99 -20.53
N LEU A 295 7.13 -17.17 -19.84
CA LEU A 295 7.14 -17.34 -18.38
C LEU A 295 6.60 -16.09 -17.66
N VAL A 296 7.04 -14.89 -18.07
CA VAL A 296 6.47 -13.64 -17.55
C VAL A 296 4.98 -13.55 -17.90
N ALA A 297 4.59 -13.98 -19.10
CA ALA A 297 3.19 -13.95 -19.51
C ALA A 297 2.30 -14.86 -18.66
N LEU A 298 2.73 -16.10 -18.42
CA LEU A 298 2.03 -17.04 -17.54
C LEU A 298 1.92 -16.47 -16.11
N SER A 299 3.01 -15.93 -15.59
CA SER A 299 3.03 -15.33 -14.25
C SER A 299 2.07 -14.13 -14.15
N ALA A 300 2.02 -13.30 -15.19
CA ALA A 300 1.10 -12.17 -15.29
C ALA A 300 -0.37 -12.59 -15.37
N VAL A 301 -0.68 -13.69 -16.06
CA VAL A 301 -2.04 -14.27 -16.10
C VAL A 301 -2.47 -14.76 -14.72
N VAL A 302 -1.60 -15.46 -14.00
CA VAL A 302 -1.89 -15.92 -12.62
C VAL A 302 -2.10 -14.72 -11.68
N TYR A 303 -1.26 -13.69 -11.77
CA TYR A 303 -1.44 -12.45 -11.01
C TYR A 303 -2.79 -11.78 -11.32
N LEU A 304 -3.13 -11.65 -12.61
CA LEU A 304 -4.39 -11.05 -13.03
C LEU A 304 -5.60 -11.87 -12.52
N ALA A 305 -5.56 -13.20 -12.67
CA ALA A 305 -6.60 -14.10 -12.19
C ALA A 305 -6.80 -13.97 -10.67
N ALA A 306 -5.72 -13.85 -9.90
CA ALA A 306 -5.80 -13.60 -8.47
C ALA A 306 -6.47 -12.25 -8.14
N LYS A 307 -6.12 -11.16 -8.83
CA LYS A 307 -6.77 -9.85 -8.66
C LYS A 307 -8.26 -9.89 -9.04
N TYR A 308 -8.66 -10.74 -9.97
CA TYR A 308 -10.07 -10.99 -10.28
C TYR A 308 -10.77 -11.87 -9.23
N ALA A 309 -10.06 -12.75 -8.54
CA ALA A 309 -10.63 -13.60 -7.49
C ALA A 309 -10.77 -12.86 -6.15
N GLU A 310 -9.96 -11.83 -5.89
CA GLU A 310 -10.01 -11.02 -4.66
C GLU A 310 -11.41 -10.44 -4.40
N GLY A 311 -12.02 -10.79 -3.28
CA GLY A 311 -13.31 -10.29 -2.85
C GLY A 311 -13.37 -10.18 -1.33
N SER A 312 -13.98 -9.11 -0.86
CA SER A 312 -14.06 -8.85 0.59
C SER A 312 -15.39 -8.20 0.93
N ARG A 313 -16.50 -8.58 0.27
CA ARG A 313 -17.80 -7.98 0.57
C ARG A 313 -18.24 -8.38 1.98
N PRO A 314 -18.64 -7.42 2.85
CA PRO A 314 -19.15 -7.73 4.17
C PRO A 314 -20.50 -8.45 4.06
N LEU A 315 -20.71 -9.47 4.89
CA LEU A 315 -21.96 -10.23 4.92
C LEU A 315 -22.37 -10.50 6.37
N VAL A 316 -23.58 -10.09 6.73
CA VAL A 316 -24.26 -10.47 7.97
C VAL A 316 -24.95 -11.80 7.73
N LEU A 317 -24.58 -12.81 8.52
CA LEU A 317 -25.13 -14.16 8.45
C LEU A 317 -26.28 -14.34 9.44
N SER A 318 -26.13 -13.80 10.65
CA SER A 318 -27.15 -13.90 11.69
C SER A 318 -27.00 -12.78 12.71
N VAL A 319 -28.11 -12.41 13.35
CA VAL A 319 -28.13 -11.50 14.49
C VAL A 319 -28.84 -12.21 15.63
N VAL A 320 -28.24 -12.18 16.82
CA VAL A 320 -28.80 -12.82 18.03
C VAL A 320 -28.69 -11.88 19.22
N ARG A 321 -29.58 -12.03 20.21
CA ARG A 321 -29.45 -11.35 21.50
C ARG A 321 -28.20 -11.86 22.22
N THR A 322 -27.38 -10.96 22.74
CA THR A 322 -26.24 -11.32 23.58
C THR A 322 -26.76 -11.81 24.92
N ARG A 323 -26.33 -12.98 25.36
CA ARG A 323 -26.80 -13.62 26.59
C ARG A 323 -25.72 -13.53 27.67
N GLU A 324 -26.08 -12.98 28.82
CA GLU A 324 -25.27 -13.14 30.02
C GLU A 324 -25.55 -14.51 30.68
N PRO A 325 -24.56 -15.17 31.30
CA PRO A 325 -24.80 -16.41 32.02
C PRO A 325 -25.90 -16.25 33.08
N GLY A 326 -27.01 -16.98 32.91
CA GLY A 326 -28.19 -16.90 33.80
C GLY A 326 -29.41 -16.22 33.18
N ASP A 327 -29.25 -15.51 32.06
CA ASP A 327 -30.38 -14.90 31.34
C ASP A 327 -31.26 -15.95 30.67
N LEU A 328 -32.57 -15.66 30.58
CA LEU A 328 -33.54 -16.46 29.83
C LEU A 328 -33.52 -16.09 28.34
N ASP A 329 -33.91 -17.03 27.49
CA ASP A 329 -34.10 -16.74 26.08
C ASP A 329 -35.31 -15.81 25.91
N ALA A 330 -35.08 -14.64 25.31
CA ALA A 330 -36.07 -13.58 25.15
C ALA A 330 -35.91 -12.92 23.79
N ALA A 331 -36.97 -12.26 23.34
CA ALA A 331 -36.93 -11.41 22.16
C ALA A 331 -35.93 -10.25 22.38
N VAL A 332 -35.37 -9.74 21.28
CA VAL A 332 -34.49 -8.56 21.31
C VAL A 332 -35.32 -7.34 21.71
N ARG A 333 -34.89 -6.60 22.73
CA ARG A 333 -35.53 -5.34 23.15
C ARG A 333 -34.60 -4.16 22.97
N THR A 334 -35.16 -2.96 23.07
CA THR A 334 -34.35 -1.74 23.18
C THR A 334 -33.47 -1.81 24.44
N GLY A 335 -32.21 -1.38 24.32
CA GLY A 335 -31.21 -1.46 25.38
C GLY A 335 -30.48 -2.80 25.52
N ASP A 336 -30.97 -3.89 24.90
CA ASP A 336 -30.23 -5.16 24.86
C ASP A 336 -28.98 -5.02 23.97
N ASP A 337 -27.94 -5.76 24.31
CA ASP A 337 -26.81 -5.96 23.40
C ASP A 337 -27.17 -7.06 22.39
N ILE A 338 -26.94 -6.81 21.10
CA ILE A 338 -27.05 -7.80 20.03
C ILE A 338 -25.68 -8.21 19.51
N GLU A 339 -25.53 -9.50 19.24
CA GLU A 339 -24.37 -10.09 18.60
C GLU A 339 -24.69 -10.30 17.11
N ILE A 340 -23.95 -9.59 16.26
CA ILE A 340 -24.04 -9.67 14.81
C ILE A 340 -22.90 -10.54 14.32
N ARG A 341 -23.25 -11.69 13.73
CA ARG A 341 -22.28 -12.65 13.19
C ARG A 341 -22.24 -12.57 11.68
N GLY A 342 -21.03 -12.66 11.13
CA GLY A 342 -20.82 -12.54 9.70
C GLY A 342 -19.37 -12.72 9.28
N VAL A 343 -19.03 -12.12 8.15
CA VAL A 343 -17.67 -12.13 7.58
C VAL A 343 -17.35 -10.80 6.92
N GLY A 344 -16.08 -10.42 6.93
CA GLY A 344 -15.60 -9.24 6.22
C GLY A 344 -16.02 -7.91 6.85
N PHE A 345 -16.37 -7.90 8.14
CA PHE A 345 -16.71 -6.66 8.85
C PHE A 345 -15.50 -5.74 9.02
N VAL A 346 -14.31 -6.32 9.18
CA VAL A 346 -13.05 -5.57 9.31
C VAL A 346 -12.27 -5.71 8.00
N PRO A 347 -12.22 -4.67 7.16
CA PRO A 347 -11.49 -4.72 5.89
C PRO A 347 -10.02 -5.11 6.09
N PRO A 348 -9.39 -5.77 5.11
CA PRO A 348 -7.94 -6.00 5.14
C PRO A 348 -7.16 -4.69 5.37
N GLY A 349 -6.33 -4.66 6.42
CA GLY A 349 -5.58 -3.47 6.82
C GLY A 349 -6.34 -2.51 7.75
N ALA A 350 -7.59 -2.80 8.13
CA ALA A 350 -8.40 -2.01 9.06
C ALA A 350 -8.18 -2.34 10.54
N HIS A 351 -7.09 -3.04 10.90
CA HIS A 351 -6.83 -3.46 12.28
C HIS A 351 -6.33 -2.33 13.20
N THR A 352 -6.12 -1.13 12.66
CA THR A 352 -5.76 0.02 13.49
C THR A 352 -6.97 0.46 14.32
N PRO A 353 -6.76 0.92 15.56
CA PRO A 353 -7.87 1.35 16.43
C PRO A 353 -8.75 2.43 15.80
N GLU A 354 -8.16 3.33 15.01
CA GLU A 354 -8.90 4.37 14.30
C GLU A 354 -9.84 3.78 13.25
N MET A 355 -9.40 2.76 12.51
CA MET A 355 -10.24 2.12 11.49
C MET A 355 -11.33 1.27 12.14
N LEU A 356 -11.03 0.59 13.26
CA LEU A 356 -12.02 -0.15 14.04
C LEU A 356 -13.14 0.77 14.56
N ALA A 357 -12.79 1.98 15.03
CA ALA A 357 -13.76 2.97 15.50
C ALA A 357 -14.70 3.52 14.40
N ARG A 358 -14.39 3.27 13.11
CA ARG A 358 -15.23 3.69 11.99
C ARG A 358 -16.31 2.67 11.62
N LEU A 359 -16.31 1.48 12.23
CA LEU A 359 -17.39 0.52 12.00
C LEU A 359 -18.69 1.05 12.60
N VAL A 360 -19.76 0.96 11.81
CA VAL A 360 -21.11 1.40 12.18
C VAL A 360 -22.09 0.29 11.85
N VAL A 361 -23.07 0.09 12.72
CA VAL A 361 -24.23 -0.75 12.45
C VAL A 361 -25.42 0.16 12.23
N ARG A 362 -26.07 0.03 11.07
CA ARG A 362 -27.37 0.63 10.81
C ARG A 362 -28.45 -0.32 11.30
N ILE A 363 -29.25 0.12 12.26
CA ILE A 363 -30.42 -0.58 12.79
C ILE A 363 -31.65 0.24 12.42
N GLY A 364 -32.39 -0.19 11.40
CA GLY A 364 -33.45 0.60 10.79
C GLY A 364 -32.92 1.93 10.25
N ALA A 365 -33.39 3.04 10.81
CA ALA A 365 -32.95 4.39 10.47
C ALA A 365 -31.76 4.90 11.32
N VAL A 366 -31.38 4.19 12.38
CA VAL A 366 -30.40 4.66 13.37
C VAL A 366 -29.01 4.11 13.06
N HIS A 367 -27.98 4.95 13.17
CA HIS A 367 -26.59 4.56 13.01
C HIS A 367 -25.92 4.45 14.39
N VAL A 368 -25.41 3.26 14.69
CA VAL A 368 -24.78 2.93 15.97
C VAL A 368 -23.31 2.66 15.74
N HIS A 369 -22.43 3.43 16.38
CA HIS A 369 -21.00 3.14 16.36
C HIS A 369 -20.72 1.85 17.11
N VAL A 370 -19.91 0.96 16.52
CA VAL A 370 -19.53 -0.28 17.22
C VAL A 370 -18.57 0.08 18.37
N PRO A 371 -18.90 -0.24 19.62
CA PRO A 371 -18.09 0.16 20.75
C PRO A 371 -16.76 -0.60 20.75
N LEU A 372 -15.66 0.13 20.95
CA LEU A 372 -14.35 -0.44 21.17
C LEU A 372 -14.29 -1.07 22.57
N VAL A 373 -14.21 -2.40 22.64
CA VAL A 373 -14.06 -3.13 23.91
C VAL A 373 -12.61 -3.56 24.05
N PRO A 374 -11.80 -2.87 24.88
CA PRO A 374 -10.38 -3.14 24.99
C PRO A 374 -10.11 -4.44 25.75
N VAL A 375 -9.10 -5.16 25.30
CA VAL A 375 -8.45 -6.25 26.03
C VAL A 375 -6.94 -6.06 25.99
N ALA A 376 -6.22 -6.74 26.86
CA ALA A 376 -4.75 -6.70 26.83
C ALA A 376 -4.25 -7.02 25.42
N GLY A 377 -3.56 -6.06 24.80
CA GLY A 377 -2.99 -6.22 23.46
C GLY A 377 -3.92 -5.88 22.29
N GLY A 378 -5.22 -5.63 22.48
CA GLY A 378 -6.14 -5.40 21.36
C GLY A 378 -7.59 -5.09 21.75
N PHE A 379 -8.52 -5.59 20.93
CA PHE A 379 -9.96 -5.41 21.10
C PHE A 379 -10.67 -6.73 20.88
N THR A 380 -11.68 -7.03 21.70
CA THR A 380 -12.62 -8.14 21.45
C THR A 380 -13.78 -7.71 20.55
N ASN A 381 -14.10 -6.42 20.55
CA ASN A 381 -15.10 -5.81 19.69
C ASN A 381 -14.58 -4.46 19.20
N PRO A 382 -14.67 -4.15 17.89
CA PRO A 382 -15.15 -4.98 16.79
C PRO A 382 -14.19 -6.11 16.39
N SER A 383 -14.74 -7.20 15.84
CA SER A 383 -13.98 -8.28 15.18
C SER A 383 -14.47 -8.51 13.74
N ASP A 384 -13.69 -9.22 12.92
CA ASP A 384 -14.06 -9.46 11.51
C ASP A 384 -15.33 -10.31 11.32
N THR A 385 -15.63 -11.15 12.31
CA THR A 385 -16.74 -12.12 12.24
C THR A 385 -17.87 -11.84 13.22
N VAL A 386 -17.62 -11.03 14.25
CA VAL A 386 -18.58 -10.75 15.32
C VAL A 386 -18.51 -9.27 15.71
N LEU A 387 -19.67 -8.62 15.77
CA LEU A 387 -19.86 -7.29 16.33
C LEU A 387 -20.89 -7.35 17.44
N VAL A 388 -20.61 -6.71 18.57
CA VAL A 388 -21.58 -6.54 19.65
C VAL A 388 -21.97 -5.07 19.73
N VAL A 389 -23.25 -4.78 19.61
CA VAL A 389 -23.78 -3.40 19.67
C VAL A 389 -25.05 -3.33 20.51
N PRO A 390 -25.26 -2.25 21.29
CA PRO A 390 -26.52 -2.03 21.98
C PRO A 390 -27.61 -1.65 20.97
N VAL A 391 -28.85 -2.08 21.22
CA VAL A 391 -30.03 -1.61 20.49
C VAL A 391 -30.43 -0.23 21.04
N PRO A 392 -30.38 0.85 20.25
CA PRO A 392 -30.76 2.18 20.71
C PRO A 392 -32.23 2.29 21.09
N ALA A 393 -32.55 3.20 22.00
CA ALA A 393 -33.93 3.47 22.42
C ALA A 393 -34.77 4.09 21.29
N GLU A 394 -34.12 4.72 20.30
CA GLU A 394 -34.75 5.35 19.14
C GLU A 394 -35.17 4.36 18.06
N VAL A 395 -34.87 3.06 18.23
CA VAL A 395 -35.32 2.02 17.29
C VAL A 395 -36.78 1.69 17.56
N GLU A 396 -37.62 1.86 16.55
CA GLU A 396 -39.04 1.50 16.61
C GLU A 396 -39.21 -0.02 16.83
N PRO A 397 -40.09 -0.44 17.76
CA PRO A 397 -40.48 -1.83 17.91
C PRO A 397 -41.08 -2.39 16.62
N GLY A 398 -40.84 -3.68 16.38
CA GLY A 398 -41.27 -4.42 15.20
C GLY A 398 -40.11 -4.88 14.32
N ARG A 399 -40.44 -5.18 13.05
CA ARG A 399 -39.48 -5.72 12.10
C ARG A 399 -38.56 -4.62 11.58
N THR A 400 -37.27 -4.73 11.88
CA THR A 400 -36.25 -3.77 11.44
C THR A 400 -35.10 -4.46 10.70
N GLU A 401 -34.39 -3.71 9.87
CA GLU A 401 -33.25 -4.21 9.11
C GLU A 401 -31.93 -3.81 9.78
N ILE A 402 -31.00 -4.77 9.85
CA ILE A 402 -29.63 -4.54 10.29
C ILE A 402 -28.68 -4.62 9.10
N GLN A 403 -27.77 -3.65 9.04
CA GLN A 403 -26.65 -3.64 8.12
C GLN A 403 -25.38 -3.17 8.82
N VAL A 404 -24.25 -3.76 8.45
CA VAL A 404 -22.93 -3.31 8.88
C VAL A 404 -22.36 -2.41 7.80
N VAL A 405 -21.89 -1.24 8.21
CA VAL A 405 -21.10 -0.30 7.40
C VAL A 405 -19.66 -0.38 7.88
N THR A 406 -18.78 -0.87 7.02
CA THR A 406 -17.37 -1.08 7.39
C THR A 406 -16.59 0.23 7.38
N ALA A 407 -15.35 0.20 7.87
CA ALA A 407 -14.43 1.33 7.80
C ALA A 407 -14.15 1.83 6.38
N ALA A 408 -14.38 0.99 5.35
CA ALA A 408 -14.26 1.34 3.95
C ALA A 408 -15.54 1.94 3.35
N GLY A 409 -16.60 2.11 4.15
CA GLY A 409 -17.90 2.64 3.71
C GLY A 409 -18.73 1.65 2.89
N VAL A 410 -18.44 0.35 2.98
CA VAL A 410 -19.20 -0.68 2.28
C VAL A 410 -20.31 -1.22 3.18
N GLU A 411 -21.55 -1.21 2.66
CA GLU A 411 -22.70 -1.80 3.36
C GLU A 411 -22.80 -3.31 3.12
N SER A 412 -23.10 -4.06 4.18
CA SER A 412 -23.46 -5.47 4.09
C SER A 412 -24.86 -5.69 3.49
N ASN A 413 -25.23 -6.96 3.30
CA ASN A 413 -26.63 -7.35 3.12
C ASN A 413 -27.49 -6.90 4.31
N ARG A 414 -28.79 -6.73 4.04
CA ARG A 414 -29.83 -6.46 5.03
C ARG A 414 -30.23 -7.77 5.70
N CYS A 415 -30.23 -7.79 7.04
CA CYS A 415 -30.72 -8.89 7.85
C CYS A 415 -31.91 -8.37 8.67
N ALA A 416 -33.09 -8.94 8.48
CA ALA A 416 -34.28 -8.53 9.23
C ALA A 416 -34.27 -9.19 10.62
N ILE A 417 -34.57 -8.40 11.65
CA ILE A 417 -34.83 -8.85 13.01
C ILE A 417 -36.15 -8.28 13.51
N ASP A 418 -36.72 -8.89 14.54
CA ASP A 418 -37.89 -8.36 15.24
C ASP A 418 -37.44 -7.82 16.61
N VAL A 419 -37.74 -6.54 16.85
CA VAL A 419 -37.49 -5.84 18.12
C VAL A 419 -38.81 -5.79 18.89
N ALA A 420 -38.82 -6.29 20.12
CA ALA A 420 -39.97 -6.23 21.01
C ALA A 420 -39.97 -4.93 21.82
N ASP A 421 -41.17 -4.57 22.32
CA ASP A 421 -41.38 -3.43 23.23
C ASP A 421 -40.57 -3.52 24.53
#